data_AF-A0A938PCA8-F1
#
_entry.id   AF-A0A938PCA8-F1
#
_cell.length_a   1.000
_cell.length_b   1.000
_cell.length_c   1.000
_cell.angle_alpha   90.00
_cell.angle_beta   90.00
_cell.angle_gamma   90.00
#
_symmetry.space_group_name_H-M   'P 1'
#
loop_
_entity.id
_entity.type
_entity.pdbx_description
1 polymer ?
#
loop_
_entity_poly.entity_id
_entity_poly.type
_entity_poly.pdbx_seq_one_letter_code
_entity_poly.pdbx_strand_id
1 'polypeptide(L)'
;MSGKSKQNGVVPRGKAQESLDRRMQRFLMSARGKRKGEATEYDQWVCACLALREIALEKRGGMAPDGDEKIVHYLSLEFLIGRLLKNNLLALGVAADFGKAAGWPCADGESLANVEPDAGLGNGGLGRLAACYLDSLAALGYAAYGHGLRYEHGMFRQEFDDGWQA
;
A
#
# COMPACT_ATOMS: atom_id res chain seq x y z
N MET A 1 29.11 0.22 31.39
CA MET A 1 27.84 -0.51 31.57
C MET A 1 26.84 0.37 32.31
N SER A 2 25.84 0.89 31.62
CA SER A 2 24.50 1.15 32.18
C SER A 2 23.61 1.51 30.99
N GLY A 3 22.86 0.50 30.53
CA GLY A 3 21.99 0.62 29.37
C GLY A 3 20.79 1.48 29.71
N LYS A 4 20.62 2.59 28.99
CA LYS A 4 19.34 3.30 28.97
C LYS A 4 18.39 2.48 28.10
N SER A 5 17.42 1.84 28.74
CA SER A 5 16.28 1.22 28.10
C SER A 5 15.57 2.27 27.24
N LYS A 6 15.55 2.05 25.92
CA LYS A 6 14.65 2.77 25.02
C LYS A 6 13.24 2.34 25.42
N GLN A 7 12.54 3.20 26.17
CA GLN A 7 11.12 3.02 26.41
C GLN A 7 10.43 3.10 25.05
N ASN A 8 9.77 2.01 24.67
CA ASN A 8 8.88 1.94 23.51
C ASN A 8 7.83 3.04 23.66
N GLY A 9 7.98 4.10 22.85
CA GLY A 9 6.99 5.15 22.73
C GLY A 9 5.71 4.59 22.15
N VAL A 10 4.76 4.27 23.03
CA VAL A 10 3.36 4.09 22.64
C VAL A 10 2.90 5.44 22.10
N VAL A 11 2.69 5.52 20.78
CA VAL A 11 2.16 6.69 20.10
C VAL A 11 0.86 7.12 20.81
N PRO A 12 0.71 8.40 21.20
CA PRO A 12 -0.46 8.86 21.92
C PRO A 12 -1.72 8.68 21.08
N ARG A 13 -2.78 8.11 21.67
CA ARG A 13 -4.12 7.95 21.06
C ARG A 13 -4.76 9.34 20.84
N GLY A 14 -4.37 10.01 19.77
CA GLY A 14 -4.88 11.32 19.37
C GLY A 14 -5.96 11.22 18.29
N LYS A 15 -7.14 11.76 18.61
CA LYS A 15 -8.39 11.82 17.80
C LYS A 15 -9.02 10.45 17.52
N ALA A 16 -10.35 10.36 17.65
CA ALA A 16 -11.08 9.15 17.27
C ALA A 16 -10.71 8.80 15.83
N GLN A 17 -10.00 7.69 15.64
CA GLN A 17 -9.56 7.23 14.33
C GLN A 17 -10.80 7.14 13.43
N GLU A 18 -10.87 7.99 12.40
CA GLU A 18 -11.99 7.97 11.47
C GLU A 18 -12.05 6.59 10.82
N SER A 19 -13.21 5.92 10.90
CA SER A 19 -13.36 4.56 10.37
C SER A 19 -13.04 4.53 8.88
N LEU A 20 -12.49 3.40 8.43
CA LEU A 20 -12.12 3.20 7.03
C LEU A 20 -13.32 3.43 6.07
N ASP A 21 -14.50 2.97 6.48
CA ASP A 21 -15.75 3.21 5.75
C ASP A 21 -16.03 4.71 5.54
N ARG A 22 -15.90 5.52 6.60
CA ARG A 22 -16.17 6.96 6.51
C ARG A 22 -15.15 7.68 5.62
N ARG A 23 -13.87 7.28 5.70
CA ARG A 23 -12.82 7.78 4.78
C ARG A 23 -13.14 7.43 3.33
N MET A 24 -13.55 6.19 3.05
CA MET A 24 -13.94 5.75 1.71
C MET A 24 -15.17 6.51 1.18
N GLN A 25 -16.21 6.70 2.00
CA GLN A 25 -17.40 7.47 1.60
C GLN A 25 -17.05 8.92 1.25
N ARG A 26 -16.15 9.53 2.04
CA ARG A 26 -15.66 10.88 1.76
C ARG A 26 -14.94 10.94 0.42
N PHE A 27 -14.05 9.99 0.10
CA PHE A 27 -13.36 9.95 -1.19
C PHE A 27 -14.27 9.59 -2.36
N LEU A 28 -15.33 8.81 -2.14
CA LEU A 28 -16.31 8.56 -3.18
C LEU A 28 -17.02 9.86 -3.59
N MET A 29 -17.38 10.70 -2.63
CA MET A 29 -17.96 12.00 -2.91
C MET A 29 -16.93 12.97 -3.49
N SER A 30 -15.76 13.12 -2.85
CA SER A 30 -14.80 14.18 -3.21
C SER A 30 -13.93 13.88 -4.42
N ALA A 31 -13.54 12.61 -4.63
CA ALA A 31 -12.63 12.20 -5.70
C ALA A 31 -13.35 11.52 -6.86
N ARG A 32 -14.50 10.86 -6.62
CA ARG A 32 -15.29 10.19 -7.68
C ARG A 32 -16.57 10.94 -8.05
N GLY A 33 -17.06 11.84 -7.20
CA GLY A 33 -18.30 12.58 -7.45
C GLY A 33 -19.55 11.70 -7.40
N LYS A 34 -19.52 10.57 -6.69
CA LYS A 34 -20.58 9.55 -6.69
C LYS A 34 -21.13 9.28 -5.31
N ARG A 35 -22.39 8.85 -5.24
CA ARG A 35 -22.99 8.31 -4.01
C ARG A 35 -22.76 6.80 -3.93
N LYS A 36 -22.89 6.23 -2.72
CA LYS A 36 -22.60 4.81 -2.46
C LYS A 36 -23.33 3.84 -3.40
N GLY A 37 -24.59 4.12 -3.73
CA GLY A 37 -25.39 3.28 -4.65
C GLY A 37 -24.97 3.34 -6.12
N GLU A 38 -24.12 4.30 -6.51
CA GLU A 38 -23.63 4.50 -7.89
C GLU A 38 -22.19 4.03 -8.08
N ALA A 39 -21.55 3.56 -7.00
CA ALA A 39 -20.14 3.20 -6.98
C ALA A 39 -19.88 1.87 -7.67
N THR A 40 -19.07 1.87 -8.73
CA THR A 40 -18.56 0.64 -9.35
C THR A 40 -17.50 -0.01 -8.46
N GLU A 41 -17.11 -1.25 -8.77
CA GLU A 41 -16.00 -1.93 -8.07
C GLU A 41 -14.69 -1.13 -8.18
N TYR A 42 -14.45 -0.52 -9.33
CA TYR A 42 -13.31 0.35 -9.56
C TYR A 42 -13.36 1.62 -8.71
N ASP A 43 -14.54 2.25 -8.57
CA ASP A 43 -14.69 3.41 -7.70
C ASP A 43 -14.40 3.04 -6.24
N GLN A 44 -14.89 1.87 -5.80
CA GLN A 44 -14.64 1.35 -4.45
C GLN A 44 -13.15 1.07 -4.23
N TRP A 45 -12.48 0.44 -5.19
CA TRP A 45 -11.05 0.17 -5.16
C TRP A 45 -10.23 1.45 -5.04
N VAL A 46 -10.49 2.45 -5.90
CA VAL A 46 -9.81 3.75 -5.84
C VAL A 46 -10.02 4.43 -4.48
N CYS A 47 -11.23 4.41 -3.95
CA CYS A 47 -11.52 5.01 -2.64
C CYS A 47 -10.82 4.29 -1.49
N ALA A 48 -10.72 2.96 -1.54
CA ALA A 48 -9.95 2.17 -0.58
C ALA A 48 -8.45 2.54 -0.65
N CYS A 49 -7.87 2.64 -1.85
CA CYS A 49 -6.49 3.06 -2.04
C CYS A 49 -6.23 4.47 -1.47
N LEU A 50 -7.13 5.42 -1.71
CA LEU A 50 -7.01 6.78 -1.18
C LEU A 50 -7.11 6.82 0.35
N ALA A 51 -8.03 6.06 0.93
CA ALA A 51 -8.17 5.97 2.38
C ALA A 51 -6.95 5.33 3.04
N LEU A 52 -6.42 4.25 2.47
CA LEU A 52 -5.19 3.60 2.96
C LEU A 52 -3.97 4.51 2.80
N ARG A 53 -3.87 5.25 1.70
CA ARG A 53 -2.81 6.24 1.49
C ARG A 53 -2.82 7.31 2.58
N GLU A 54 -3.99 7.80 2.96
CA GLU A 54 -4.11 8.78 4.04
C GLU A 54 -3.64 8.20 5.38
N ILE A 55 -4.08 7.00 5.74
CA ILE A 55 -3.63 6.30 6.96
C ILE A 55 -2.11 6.07 6.94
N ALA A 56 -1.55 5.68 5.79
CA ALA A 56 -0.12 5.49 5.62
C ALA A 56 0.67 6.80 5.79
N LEU A 57 0.16 7.92 5.28
CA LEU A 57 0.78 9.24 5.44
C LEU A 57 0.73 9.71 6.90
N GLU A 58 -0.39 9.50 7.59
CA GLU A 58 -0.53 9.77 9.02
C GLU A 58 0.53 9.00 9.84
N LYS A 59 0.74 7.70 9.54
CA LYS A 59 1.78 6.90 10.19
C LYS A 59 3.20 7.31 9.79
N ARG A 60 3.43 7.61 8.50
CA ARG A 60 4.74 8.03 7.99
C ARG A 60 5.21 9.34 8.62
N GLY A 61 4.30 10.25 8.94
CA GLY A 61 4.63 11.51 9.61
C GLY A 61 5.38 11.30 10.94
N GLY A 62 5.18 10.17 11.62
CA GLY A 62 5.94 9.78 12.82
C GLY A 62 7.20 8.95 12.56
N MET A 63 7.52 8.66 11.30
CA MET A 63 8.61 7.76 10.89
C MET A 63 9.62 8.42 9.93
N ALA A 64 9.43 9.70 9.63
CA ALA A 64 10.40 10.46 8.85
C ALA A 64 11.68 10.67 9.69
N PRO A 65 12.87 10.53 9.09
CA PRO A 65 14.11 10.86 9.80
C PRO A 65 14.13 12.36 10.13
N ASP A 66 14.21 12.69 11.42
CA ASP A 66 14.13 14.06 11.96
C ASP A 66 15.52 14.68 12.26
N GLY A 67 16.57 14.16 11.64
CA GLY A 67 17.94 14.62 11.91
C GLY A 67 19.01 13.91 11.07
N ASP A 68 20.20 13.77 11.65
CA ASP A 68 21.41 13.26 10.99
C ASP A 68 21.50 11.72 11.02
N GLU A 69 20.34 11.06 10.88
CA GLU A 69 20.24 9.60 10.89
C GLU A 69 20.85 9.01 9.61
N LYS A 70 21.57 7.89 9.73
CA LYS A 70 22.09 7.19 8.56
C LYS A 70 20.95 6.51 7.81
N ILE A 71 20.72 6.93 6.57
CA ILE A 71 19.67 6.41 5.70
C ILE A 71 20.23 5.37 4.73
N VAL A 72 19.55 4.24 4.58
CA VAL A 72 19.87 3.24 3.56
C VAL A 72 19.19 3.62 2.24
N HIS A 73 19.96 3.69 1.16
CA HIS A 73 19.44 3.89 -0.19
C HIS A 73 19.63 2.62 -1.00
N TYR A 74 18.54 1.91 -1.27
CA TYR A 74 18.54 0.70 -2.09
C TYR A 74 18.23 1.06 -3.54
N LEU A 75 19.23 0.96 -4.42
CA LEU A 75 19.08 1.24 -5.83
C LEU A 75 18.82 -0.05 -6.60
N SER A 76 17.75 -0.09 -7.38
CA SER A 76 17.43 -1.22 -8.25
C SER A 76 16.80 -0.74 -9.55
N LEU A 77 17.09 -1.43 -10.64
CA LEU A 77 16.39 -1.24 -11.90
C LEU A 77 15.00 -1.89 -11.87
N GLU A 78 14.73 -2.81 -10.94
CA GLU A 78 13.44 -3.52 -10.88
C GLU A 78 12.87 -3.53 -9.46
N PHE A 79 11.55 -3.40 -9.36
CA PHE A 79 10.77 -3.60 -8.14
C PHE A 79 9.47 -4.35 -8.48
N LEU A 80 9.46 -5.66 -8.25
CA LEU A 80 8.27 -6.48 -8.46
C LEU A 80 7.39 -6.44 -7.20
N ILE A 81 6.74 -5.30 -7.00
CA ILE A 81 5.90 -5.04 -5.82
C ILE A 81 4.60 -5.85 -5.87
N GLY A 82 4.04 -6.02 -7.07
CA GLY A 82 2.73 -6.65 -7.28
C GLY A 82 1.59 -5.78 -6.75
N ARG A 83 0.44 -6.42 -6.50
CA ARG A 83 -0.74 -5.79 -5.89
C ARG A 83 -0.50 -5.41 -4.43
N LEU A 84 -0.88 -4.18 -4.06
CA LEU A 84 -0.58 -3.55 -2.78
C LEU A 84 -1.76 -3.51 -1.81
N LEU A 85 -3.02 -3.61 -2.28
CA LEU A 85 -4.20 -3.40 -1.42
C LEU A 85 -4.20 -4.33 -0.20
N LYS A 86 -4.08 -5.64 -0.44
CA LYS A 86 -4.06 -6.65 0.63
C LYS A 86 -2.88 -6.44 1.59
N ASN A 87 -1.69 -6.18 1.05
CA ASN A 87 -0.49 -5.96 1.87
C ASN A 87 -0.64 -4.71 2.75
N ASN A 88 -1.14 -3.61 2.19
CA ASN A 88 -1.36 -2.36 2.92
C ASN A 88 -2.43 -2.51 4.00
N LEU A 89 -3.52 -3.23 3.75
CA LEU A 89 -4.55 -3.53 4.76
C LEU A 89 -3.96 -4.24 5.97
N LEU A 90 -3.10 -5.24 5.73
CA LEU A 90 -2.41 -5.99 6.79
C LEU A 90 -1.35 -5.15 7.50
N ALA A 91 -0.43 -4.54 6.77
CA ALA A 91 0.67 -3.74 7.31
C ALA A 91 0.17 -2.52 8.11
N LEU A 92 -0.96 -1.94 7.72
CA LEU A 92 -1.58 -0.83 8.47
C LEU A 92 -2.46 -1.29 9.63
N GLY A 93 -2.74 -2.58 9.75
CA GLY A 93 -3.54 -3.15 10.84
C GLY A 93 -5.04 -2.88 10.73
N VAL A 94 -5.54 -2.58 9.52
CA VAL A 94 -6.94 -2.19 9.27
C VAL A 94 -7.72 -3.23 8.44
N ALA A 95 -7.14 -4.40 8.20
CA ALA A 95 -7.80 -5.49 7.46
C ALA A 95 -9.15 -5.92 8.08
N ALA A 96 -9.23 -6.00 9.41
CA ALA A 96 -10.47 -6.34 10.10
C ALA A 96 -11.55 -5.25 9.96
N ASP A 97 -11.14 -3.97 9.96
CA ASP A 97 -12.07 -2.85 9.79
C ASP A 97 -12.58 -2.75 8.36
N PHE A 98 -11.74 -3.11 7.38
CA PHE A 98 -12.14 -3.24 5.99
C PHE A 98 -13.23 -4.31 5.81
N GLY A 99 -13.05 -5.49 6.41
CA GLY A 99 -14.08 -6.54 6.39
C GLY A 99 -15.39 -6.13 7.07
N LYS A 100 -15.35 -5.25 8.08
CA LYS A 100 -16.55 -4.69 8.73
C LYS A 100 -17.20 -3.54 7.97
N ALA A 101 -16.47 -2.90 7.06
CA ALA A 101 -17.03 -1.97 6.09
C ALA A 101 -17.93 -2.68 5.05
N ALA A 102 -18.27 -3.97 5.25
CA ALA A 102 -19.17 -4.86 4.50
C ALA A 102 -20.46 -4.27 3.88
N GLY A 103 -20.84 -3.04 4.19
CA GLY A 103 -21.93 -2.35 3.49
C GLY A 103 -21.59 -1.86 2.08
N TRP A 104 -20.35 -2.04 1.61
CA TRP A 104 -19.97 -1.78 0.21
C TRP A 104 -20.16 -3.07 -0.63
N PRO A 105 -20.73 -2.99 -1.85
CA PRO A 105 -21.04 -4.16 -2.67
C PRO A 105 -19.85 -5.12 -2.92
N CYS A 106 -18.60 -4.64 -2.81
CA CYS A 106 -17.38 -5.41 -3.08
C CYS A 106 -16.47 -5.52 -1.83
N ALA A 107 -17.06 -5.53 -0.63
CA ALA A 107 -16.32 -5.41 0.63
C ALA A 107 -15.60 -6.67 1.12
N ASP A 108 -15.67 -7.80 0.40
CA ASP A 108 -14.65 -8.81 0.61
C ASP A 108 -13.33 -8.31 -0.01
N GLY A 109 -12.25 -8.30 0.78
CA GLY A 109 -10.94 -7.82 0.32
C GLY A 109 -10.35 -8.66 -0.83
N GLU A 110 -11.00 -9.76 -1.20
CA GLU A 110 -10.64 -10.64 -2.31
C GLU A 110 -11.06 -10.02 -3.65
N SER A 111 -12.34 -9.66 -3.79
CA SER A 111 -12.94 -9.12 -5.01
C SER A 111 -12.31 -7.78 -5.36
N LEU A 112 -12.12 -6.90 -4.36
CA LEU A 112 -11.50 -5.60 -4.60
C LEU A 112 -10.03 -5.70 -5.01
N ALA A 113 -9.30 -6.72 -4.52
CA ALA A 113 -7.92 -6.96 -4.91
C ALA A 113 -7.81 -7.46 -6.36
N ASN A 114 -8.86 -8.05 -6.93
CA ASN A 114 -8.85 -8.48 -8.34
C ASN A 114 -9.06 -7.32 -9.32
N VAL A 115 -9.55 -6.17 -8.84
CA VAL A 115 -9.61 -4.92 -9.62
C VAL A 115 -8.23 -4.26 -9.74
N GLU A 116 -7.32 -4.53 -8.79
CA GLU A 116 -6.00 -3.91 -8.75
C GLU A 116 -5.09 -4.43 -9.88
N PRO A 117 -4.58 -3.55 -10.76
CA PRO A 117 -3.58 -3.96 -11.74
C PRO A 117 -2.22 -4.19 -11.07
N ASP A 118 -1.48 -5.19 -11.54
CA ASP A 118 -0.09 -5.37 -11.14
C ASP A 118 0.79 -4.20 -11.62
N ALA A 119 1.67 -3.73 -10.74
CA ALA A 119 2.66 -2.72 -11.11
C ALA A 119 3.78 -3.36 -11.96
N GLY A 120 3.82 -3.03 -13.25
CA GLY A 120 4.86 -3.47 -14.20
C GLY A 120 6.23 -2.83 -13.98
N LEU A 121 6.74 -2.84 -12.74
CA LEU A 121 7.99 -2.19 -12.33
C LEU A 121 9.17 -3.15 -12.20
N GLY A 122 8.97 -4.43 -12.52
CA GLY A 122 10.00 -5.48 -12.50
C GLY A 122 9.46 -6.75 -13.14
N ASN A 123 10.35 -7.70 -13.39
CA ASN A 123 10.01 -8.91 -14.16
C ASN A 123 10.39 -10.19 -13.43
N GLY A 124 11.54 -10.17 -12.75
CA GLY A 124 12.15 -11.38 -12.21
C GLY A 124 12.44 -11.35 -10.71
N GLY A 125 13.25 -12.33 -10.29
CA GLY A 125 13.67 -12.49 -8.90
C GLY A 125 14.43 -11.30 -8.33
N LEU A 126 15.16 -10.55 -9.16
CA LEU A 126 15.83 -9.31 -8.74
C LEU A 126 14.83 -8.28 -8.22
N GLY A 127 13.79 -8.00 -9.02
CA GLY A 127 12.74 -7.07 -8.62
C GLY A 127 11.96 -7.55 -7.39
N ARG A 128 11.71 -8.86 -7.27
CA ARG A 128 11.02 -9.42 -6.11
C ARG A 128 11.86 -9.35 -4.84
N LEU A 129 13.17 -9.60 -4.95
CA LEU A 129 14.12 -9.46 -3.84
C LEU A 129 14.15 -8.01 -3.36
N ALA A 130 14.26 -7.05 -4.29
CA ALA A 130 14.24 -5.63 -3.98
C ALA A 130 12.95 -5.22 -3.23
N ALA A 131 11.78 -5.67 -3.70
CA ALA A 131 10.50 -5.43 -3.04
C ALA A 131 10.44 -6.05 -1.64
N CYS A 132 10.87 -7.31 -1.48
CA CYS A 132 10.91 -7.98 -0.17
C CYS A 132 11.88 -7.30 0.81
N TYR A 133 12.98 -6.75 0.33
CA TYR A 133 13.90 -5.96 1.16
C TYR A 133 13.24 -4.69 1.66
N LEU A 134 12.52 -3.95 0.81
CA LEU A 134 11.80 -2.75 1.26
C LEU A 134 10.74 -3.06 2.32
N ASP A 135 9.97 -4.15 2.13
CA ASP A 135 8.97 -4.59 3.12
C ASP A 135 9.63 -4.97 4.45
N SER A 136 10.75 -5.70 4.40
CA SER A 136 11.52 -6.09 5.60
C SER A 136 12.13 -4.89 6.32
N LEU A 137 12.68 -3.92 5.58
CA LEU A 137 13.25 -2.70 6.13
C LEU A 137 12.17 -1.87 6.85
N ALA A 138 10.98 -1.77 6.26
CA ALA A 138 9.83 -1.10 6.87
C ALA A 138 9.35 -1.84 8.14
N ALA A 139 9.21 -3.16 8.08
CA ALA A 139 8.79 -3.98 9.22
C ALA A 139 9.76 -3.91 10.41
N LEU A 140 11.06 -3.79 10.14
CA LEU A 140 12.12 -3.67 11.16
C LEU A 140 12.37 -2.22 11.62
N GLY A 141 11.68 -1.23 11.03
CA GLY A 141 11.82 0.17 11.39
C GLY A 141 13.14 0.82 10.96
N TYR A 142 13.77 0.32 9.89
CA TYR A 142 14.97 0.93 9.33
C TYR A 142 14.61 2.16 8.49
N ALA A 143 15.36 3.25 8.67
CA ALA A 143 15.30 4.42 7.80
C ALA A 143 15.91 4.07 6.42
N ALA A 144 15.05 3.78 5.45
CA ALA A 144 15.47 3.35 4.12
C ALA A 144 14.56 3.86 3.00
N TYR A 145 15.15 4.06 1.83
CA TYR A 145 14.44 4.36 0.58
C TYR A 145 14.83 3.38 -0.52
N GLY A 146 13.85 2.99 -1.33
CA GLY A 146 14.07 2.33 -2.61
C GLY A 146 14.08 3.36 -3.73
N HIS A 147 15.09 3.29 -4.59
CA HIS A 147 15.23 4.12 -5.78
C HIS A 147 15.20 3.23 -7.02
N GLY A 148 14.35 3.60 -7.98
CA GLY A 148 14.19 2.90 -9.25
C GLY A 148 13.55 3.79 -10.31
N LEU A 149 13.18 3.18 -11.43
CA LEU A 149 12.54 3.85 -12.55
C LEU A 149 11.04 3.55 -12.59
N ARG A 150 10.24 4.54 -12.99
CA ARG A 150 8.81 4.36 -13.22
C ARG A 150 8.57 3.95 -14.68
N TYR A 151 8.64 2.66 -14.94
CA TYR A 151 8.33 2.10 -16.26
C TYR A 151 6.86 2.28 -16.60
N GLU A 152 6.58 2.79 -17.79
CA GLU A 152 5.20 3.00 -18.26
C GLU A 152 4.56 1.71 -18.78
N HIS A 153 5.35 0.85 -19.43
CA HIS A 153 4.87 -0.36 -20.10
C HIS A 153 5.39 -1.67 -19.48
N GLY A 154 6.22 -1.60 -18.44
CA GLY A 154 6.94 -2.77 -17.92
C GLY A 154 7.78 -3.46 -19.01
N MET A 155 7.82 -4.80 -19.00
CA MET A 155 8.53 -5.58 -20.03
C MET A 155 7.59 -5.97 -21.18
N PHE A 156 6.56 -6.76 -20.90
CA PHE A 156 5.44 -7.05 -21.81
C PHE A 156 4.30 -7.74 -21.04
N ARG A 157 3.10 -7.74 -21.62
CA ARG A 157 1.98 -8.60 -21.18
C ARG A 157 2.00 -9.84 -22.05
N GLN A 158 2.19 -11.01 -21.45
CA GLN A 158 2.24 -12.26 -22.20
C GLN A 158 0.83 -12.64 -22.67
N GLU A 159 0.68 -12.82 -23.98
CA GLU A 159 -0.49 -13.41 -24.62
C GLU A 159 -0.04 -14.62 -25.43
N PHE A 160 -0.96 -15.57 -25.66
CA PHE A 160 -0.68 -16.78 -26.44
C PHE A 160 -1.62 -16.82 -27.65
N ASP A 161 -1.04 -16.96 -28.84
CA ASP A 161 -1.75 -17.15 -30.10
C ASP A 161 -1.27 -18.45 -30.76
N ASP A 162 -2.18 -19.36 -31.05
CA ASP A 162 -1.90 -20.71 -31.58
C ASP A 162 -0.76 -21.47 -30.86
N GLY A 163 -0.65 -21.30 -29.53
CA GLY A 163 0.35 -21.96 -28.69
C GLY A 163 1.73 -21.28 -28.65
N TRP A 164 1.88 -20.12 -29.30
CA TRP A 164 3.09 -19.29 -29.29
C TRP A 164 2.87 -18.00 -28.52
N GLN A 165 3.94 -17.48 -27.91
CA GLN A 165 3.89 -16.16 -27.29
C GLN A 165 3.79 -15.08 -28.37
N ALA A 166 2.76 -14.24 -28.28
CA ALA A 166 2.52 -13.08 -29.13
C ALA A 166 2.94 -11.77 -28.43
#